data_AF-A0A256ZQ57-F1
#
_entry.id   AF-A0A256ZQ57-F1
#
_cell.length_a   1.000
_cell.length_b   1.000
_cell.length_c   1.000
_cell.angle_alpha   90.00
_cell.angle_beta   90.00
_cell.angle_gamma   90.00
#
_symmetry.space_group_name_H-M   'P 1'
#
loop_
_entity.id
_entity.type
_entity.pdbx_description
1 polymer ?
#
loop_
_entity_poly.entity_id
_entity_poly.type
_entity_poly.pdbx_seq_one_letter_code
_entity_poly.pdbx_strand_id
1 'polypeptide(L)'
;MENNKRIPGTLRLTIASVLAALTMVLLIAPLPAIGYVNIAAVMEVIGAVGASTGLLGALGVTSGALIYSIFRPSEMFLQLGFLPMASGALSIALLMHRKAATTTLLLTLLLVLFFQVPGNVYVPLWALWDKFIALLLIYPTVYLIKKSFTSKGIGGDANKGFPRLQIITPLVVVGLIVAALLIRSLGLDNGLMEFIPQIPLIYSSILLALYLSAAVYLLRGVFLAVLLLSFIGLEIDCMVGNILFGAYGYSIYAMTAQQVADLYTPFAIGAGAERLITALIATYITLPLLVALESNPRLRWLIHRE
;
A
#
# COMPACT_ATOMS: atom_id res chain seq x y z
N MET A 1 -16.03 21.58 28.30
CA MET A 1 -16.76 21.07 27.13
C MET A 1 -16.31 21.87 25.93
N GLU A 2 -15.21 21.45 25.31
CA GLU A 2 -14.70 22.10 24.09
C GLU A 2 -15.63 21.72 22.93
N ASN A 3 -16.17 22.72 22.25
CA ASN A 3 -17.12 22.55 21.17
C ASN A 3 -16.52 21.61 20.11
N ASN A 4 -17.15 20.44 19.92
CA ASN A 4 -16.87 19.50 18.85
C ASN A 4 -17.20 20.18 17.50
N LYS A 5 -16.25 20.99 17.02
CA LYS A 5 -16.36 21.69 15.74
C LYS A 5 -16.20 20.65 14.66
N ARG A 6 -17.34 20.11 14.19
CA ARG A 6 -17.41 19.28 12.99
C ARG A 6 -16.57 19.92 11.88
N ILE A 7 -15.63 19.15 11.34
CA ILE A 7 -14.81 19.56 10.21
C ILE A 7 -15.73 20.03 9.08
N PRO A 8 -15.52 21.23 8.50
CA PRO A 8 -16.35 21.72 7.41
C PRO A 8 -16.40 20.73 6.25
N GLY A 9 -17.60 20.51 5.68
CA GLY A 9 -17.78 19.60 4.55
C GLY A 9 -16.92 19.98 3.33
N THR A 10 -16.72 21.28 3.11
CA THR A 10 -15.84 21.82 2.06
C THR A 10 -14.41 21.34 2.22
N LEU A 11 -13.85 21.37 3.44
CA LEU A 11 -12.49 20.93 3.71
C LEU A 11 -12.32 19.42 3.49
N ARG A 12 -13.32 18.62 3.86
CA ARG A 12 -13.36 17.17 3.58
C ARG A 12 -13.27 16.88 2.09
N LEU A 13 -14.08 17.60 1.29
CA LEU A 13 -14.08 17.48 -0.16
C LEU A 13 -12.73 17.91 -0.74
N THR A 14 -12.16 19.04 -0.28
CA THR A 14 -10.84 19.51 -0.71
C THR A 14 -9.77 18.45 -0.50
N ILE A 15 -9.74 17.78 0.66
CA ILE A 15 -8.75 16.73 0.94
C ILE A 15 -8.92 15.54 0.00
N ALA A 16 -10.17 15.06 -0.19
CA ALA A 16 -10.43 13.97 -1.12
C ALA A 16 -10.00 14.33 -2.56
N SER A 17 -10.27 15.55 -3.01
CA SER A 17 -9.84 16.04 -4.33
C SER A 17 -8.32 16.17 -4.46
N VAL A 18 -7.63 16.65 -3.43
CA VAL A 18 -6.15 16.71 -3.43
C VAL A 18 -5.55 15.31 -3.50
N LEU A 19 -6.10 14.35 -2.75
CA LEU A 19 -5.64 12.96 -2.81
C LEU A 19 -5.93 12.33 -4.18
N ALA A 20 -7.10 12.59 -4.77
CA ALA A 20 -7.41 12.14 -6.13
C ALA A 20 -6.41 12.69 -7.16
N ALA A 21 -6.10 13.99 -7.08
CA ALA A 21 -5.11 14.62 -7.97
C ALA A 21 -3.72 14.03 -7.77
N LEU A 22 -3.27 13.83 -6.53
CA LEU A 22 -1.98 13.21 -6.22
C LEU A 22 -1.90 11.76 -6.73
N THR A 23 -2.95 10.97 -6.54
CA THR A 23 -3.03 9.60 -7.08
C THR A 23 -2.91 9.60 -8.60
N MET A 24 -3.63 10.51 -9.28
CA MET A 24 -3.54 10.64 -10.73
C MET A 24 -2.12 11.03 -11.19
N VAL A 25 -1.49 12.01 -10.54
CA VAL A 25 -0.12 12.44 -10.86
C VAL A 25 0.88 11.30 -10.71
N LEU A 26 0.77 10.52 -9.63
CA LEU A 26 1.68 9.39 -9.40
C LEU A 26 1.45 8.21 -10.36
N LEU A 27 0.21 8.00 -10.81
CA LEU A 27 -0.11 7.01 -11.84
C LEU A 27 0.36 7.43 -13.25
N ILE A 28 0.43 8.74 -13.53
CA ILE A 28 0.96 9.29 -14.79
C ILE A 28 2.48 9.31 -14.79
N ALA A 29 3.08 9.66 -13.65
CA ALA A 29 4.53 9.74 -13.52
C ALA A 29 5.17 8.37 -13.81
N PRO A 30 6.32 8.32 -14.52
CA PRO A 30 7.04 7.08 -14.81
C PRO A 30 7.80 6.58 -13.58
N LEU A 31 7.08 6.37 -12.48
CA LEU A 31 7.64 5.86 -11.24
C LEU A 31 8.21 4.46 -11.47
N PRO A 32 9.27 4.09 -10.73
CA PRO A 32 9.72 2.71 -10.73
C PRO A 32 8.58 1.78 -10.28
N ALA A 33 8.53 0.59 -10.85
CA ALA A 33 7.68 -0.50 -10.36
C ALA A 33 8.56 -1.52 -9.64
N ILE A 34 8.00 -2.20 -8.65
CA ILE A 34 8.63 -3.33 -7.96
C ILE A 34 7.93 -4.56 -8.46
N GLY A 35 8.52 -5.17 -9.49
CA GLY A 35 7.85 -6.17 -10.31
C GLY A 35 6.55 -5.63 -10.88
N TYR A 36 5.42 -6.20 -10.49
CA TYR A 36 4.09 -5.80 -10.99
C TYR A 36 3.44 -4.67 -10.19
N VAL A 37 4.02 -4.28 -9.06
CA VAL A 37 3.43 -3.28 -8.18
C VAL A 37 3.96 -1.89 -8.53
N ASN A 38 3.06 -1.00 -8.96
CA ASN A 38 3.39 0.40 -9.19
C ASN A 38 3.58 1.12 -7.85
N ILE A 39 4.65 1.91 -7.68
CA ILE A 39 4.89 2.70 -6.46
C ILE A 39 3.75 3.68 -6.16
N ALA A 40 2.90 4.04 -7.14
CA ALA A 40 1.67 4.78 -6.91
C ALA A 40 0.74 4.11 -5.86
N ALA A 41 0.85 2.80 -5.63
CA ALA A 41 0.12 2.08 -4.58
C ALA A 41 0.42 2.60 -3.16
N VAL A 42 1.54 3.32 -2.95
CA VAL A 42 1.81 4.05 -1.71
C VAL A 42 0.67 5.02 -1.35
N MET A 43 -0.06 5.53 -2.36
CA MET A 43 -1.20 6.41 -2.12
C MET A 43 -2.35 5.75 -1.38
N GLU A 44 -2.52 4.43 -1.49
CA GLU A 44 -3.54 3.70 -0.72
C GLU A 44 -3.31 3.91 0.77
N VAL A 45 -2.05 3.80 1.20
CA VAL A 45 -1.63 3.97 2.60
C VAL A 45 -1.69 5.44 3.01
N ILE A 46 -1.12 6.34 2.21
CA ILE A 46 -1.12 7.78 2.51
C ILE A 46 -2.56 8.29 2.65
N GLY A 47 -3.42 7.96 1.68
CA GLY A 47 -4.81 8.38 1.67
C GLY A 47 -5.57 7.81 2.87
N ALA A 48 -5.53 6.49 3.06
CA ALA A 48 -6.36 5.84 4.06
C ALA A 48 -5.85 6.00 5.52
N VAL A 49 -4.55 6.23 5.74
CA VAL A 49 -3.97 6.44 7.07
C VAL A 49 -3.86 7.93 7.41
N GLY A 50 -3.48 8.77 6.45
CA GLY A 50 -3.18 10.20 6.65
C GLY A 50 -4.37 11.15 6.60
N ALA A 51 -5.54 10.72 6.09
CA ALA A 51 -6.77 11.52 6.12
C ALA A 51 -7.72 11.06 7.23
N SER A 52 -8.25 12.00 8.03
CA SER A 52 -8.98 11.83 9.32
C SER A 52 -10.15 10.86 9.33
N THR A 53 -10.58 10.43 8.17
CA THR A 53 -11.79 9.64 8.00
C THR A 53 -11.52 8.31 7.36
N GLY A 54 -10.27 7.97 7.00
CA GLY A 54 -9.88 6.75 6.27
C GLY A 54 -10.58 6.59 4.93
N LEU A 55 -11.90 6.47 4.97
CA LEU A 55 -12.84 6.44 3.88
C LEU A 55 -12.74 7.65 2.95
N LEU A 56 -12.63 8.91 3.40
CA LEU A 56 -12.47 10.03 2.44
C LEU A 56 -11.15 9.93 1.68
N GLY A 57 -10.10 9.49 2.36
CA GLY A 57 -8.82 9.27 1.71
C GLY A 57 -8.89 8.13 0.71
N ALA A 58 -9.50 7.01 1.07
CA ALA A 58 -9.77 5.89 0.18
C ALA A 58 -10.65 6.31 -1.02
N LEU A 59 -11.67 7.16 -0.81
CA LEU A 59 -12.50 7.71 -1.87
C LEU A 59 -11.70 8.65 -2.79
N GLY A 60 -10.80 9.46 -2.24
CA GLY A 60 -9.88 10.28 -3.02
C GLY A 60 -8.98 9.43 -3.90
N VAL A 61 -8.31 8.43 -3.32
CA VAL A 61 -7.46 7.48 -4.06
C VAL A 61 -8.25 6.73 -5.14
N THR A 62 -9.44 6.23 -4.79
CA THR A 62 -10.35 5.54 -5.74
C THR A 62 -10.73 6.47 -6.89
N SER A 63 -11.09 7.72 -6.59
CA SER A 63 -11.46 8.71 -7.60
C SER A 63 -10.28 9.04 -8.50
N GLY A 64 -9.08 9.21 -7.95
CA GLY A 64 -7.86 9.45 -8.72
C GLY A 64 -7.52 8.27 -9.63
N ALA A 65 -7.61 7.04 -9.13
CA ALA A 65 -7.40 5.82 -9.91
C ALA A 65 -8.43 5.68 -11.04
N LEU A 66 -9.70 6.00 -10.77
CA LEU A 66 -10.78 6.01 -11.76
C LEU A 66 -10.56 7.09 -12.83
N ILE A 67 -10.22 8.31 -12.44
CA ILE A 67 -9.95 9.41 -13.39
C ILE A 67 -8.74 9.10 -14.26
N TYR A 68 -7.64 8.58 -13.67
CA TYR A 68 -6.47 8.13 -14.41
C TYR A 68 -6.86 7.08 -15.45
N SER A 69 -7.64 6.11 -15.02
CA SER A 69 -8.19 5.03 -15.82
C SER A 69 -9.03 5.54 -17.00
N ILE A 70 -9.86 6.58 -16.80
CA ILE A 70 -10.59 7.27 -17.88
C ILE A 70 -9.64 8.04 -18.82
N PHE A 71 -8.62 8.70 -18.28
CA PHE A 71 -7.67 9.50 -19.05
C PHE A 71 -6.73 8.64 -19.90
N ARG A 72 -6.31 7.48 -19.39
CA ARG A 72 -5.42 6.54 -20.05
C ARG A 72 -6.06 5.14 -20.10
N PRO A 73 -7.10 4.95 -20.92
CA PRO A 73 -7.81 3.69 -21.00
C PRO A 73 -6.84 2.59 -21.46
N SER A 74 -6.66 1.59 -20.60
CA SER A 74 -6.03 0.31 -20.96
C SER A 74 -7.11 -0.72 -21.30
N GLU A 75 -6.75 -1.85 -21.91
CA GLU A 75 -7.71 -2.96 -22.10
C GLU A 75 -8.30 -3.42 -20.75
N MET A 76 -7.50 -3.40 -19.68
CA MET A 76 -7.99 -3.64 -18.32
C MET A 76 -8.88 -2.52 -17.77
N PHE A 77 -8.78 -1.28 -18.26
CA PHE A 77 -9.65 -0.19 -17.83
C PHE A 77 -11.11 -0.43 -18.20
N LEU A 78 -11.38 -0.88 -19.43
CA LEU A 78 -12.72 -1.27 -19.86
C LEU A 78 -13.33 -2.35 -18.98
N GLN A 79 -12.49 -3.05 -18.22
CA GLN A 79 -12.81 -4.17 -17.36
C GLN A 79 -12.59 -3.88 -15.87
N LEU A 80 -12.62 -2.61 -15.46
CA LEU A 80 -12.58 -2.18 -14.05
C LEU A 80 -11.17 -2.14 -13.41
N GLY A 81 -10.13 -1.84 -14.17
CA GLY A 81 -8.73 -1.78 -13.72
C GLY A 81 -8.40 -0.78 -12.58
N PHE A 82 -9.32 0.09 -12.19
CA PHE A 82 -9.17 0.96 -11.00
C PHE A 82 -9.54 0.26 -9.68
N LEU A 83 -10.27 -0.86 -9.74
CA LEU A 83 -10.76 -1.59 -8.57
C LEU A 83 -9.67 -2.13 -7.64
N PRO A 84 -8.50 -2.62 -8.11
CA PRO A 84 -7.42 -3.04 -7.23
C PRO A 84 -7.07 -1.94 -6.23
N MET A 85 -6.65 -0.77 -6.72
CA MET A 85 -6.22 0.33 -5.86
C MET A 85 -7.35 0.85 -4.97
N ALA A 86 -8.58 0.86 -5.49
CA ALA A 86 -9.77 1.22 -4.71
C ALA A 86 -9.99 0.26 -3.53
N SER A 87 -9.86 -1.04 -3.78
CA SER A 87 -10.06 -2.09 -2.77
C SER A 87 -8.95 -2.10 -1.71
N GLY A 88 -7.70 -1.88 -2.11
CA GLY A 88 -6.57 -1.75 -1.20
C GLY A 88 -6.75 -0.55 -0.27
N ALA A 89 -7.01 0.64 -0.82
CA ALA A 89 -7.26 1.85 -0.02
C ALA A 89 -8.48 1.71 0.91
N LEU A 90 -9.59 1.13 0.42
CA LEU A 90 -10.79 0.92 1.22
C LEU A 90 -10.54 -0.06 2.37
N SER A 91 -9.78 -1.13 2.14
CA SER A 91 -9.48 -2.11 3.17
C SER A 91 -8.61 -1.53 4.29
N ILE A 92 -7.61 -0.70 3.95
CA ILE A 92 -6.80 0.06 4.92
C ILE A 92 -7.70 0.98 5.74
N ALA A 93 -8.64 1.68 5.08
CA ALA A 93 -9.60 2.54 5.76
C ALA A 93 -10.46 1.75 6.76
N LEU A 94 -10.98 0.58 6.38
CA LEU A 94 -11.77 -0.31 7.25
C LEU A 94 -10.95 -0.78 8.46
N LEU A 95 -9.69 -1.19 8.26
CA LEU A 95 -8.80 -1.61 9.34
C LEU A 95 -8.49 -0.46 10.29
N MET A 96 -8.27 0.74 9.76
CA MET A 96 -8.13 1.95 10.58
C MET A 96 -9.41 2.25 11.37
N HIS A 97 -10.60 1.89 10.85
CA HIS A 97 -11.88 1.92 11.57
C HIS A 97 -12.11 0.71 12.48
N ARG A 98 -11.08 -0.12 12.68
CA ARG A 98 -11.12 -1.31 13.54
C ARG A 98 -12.19 -2.32 13.10
N LYS A 99 -12.58 -2.29 11.81
CA LYS A 99 -13.57 -3.19 11.21
C LYS A 99 -12.93 -4.50 10.75
N ALA A 100 -12.21 -5.17 11.66
CA ALA A 100 -11.50 -6.42 11.39
C ALA A 100 -12.41 -7.45 10.70
N ALA A 101 -13.61 -7.68 11.24
CA ALA A 101 -14.56 -8.66 10.69
C ALA A 101 -14.97 -8.33 9.24
N THR A 102 -15.20 -7.06 8.91
CA THR A 102 -15.56 -6.64 7.54
C THR A 102 -14.39 -6.84 6.59
N THR A 103 -13.16 -6.49 7.00
CA THR A 103 -11.96 -6.71 6.18
C THR A 103 -11.66 -8.21 6.00
N THR A 104 -11.83 -9.02 7.05
CA THR A 104 -11.70 -10.49 6.98
C THR A 104 -12.72 -11.05 6.00
N LEU A 105 -13.99 -10.66 6.11
CA LEU A 105 -15.03 -11.11 5.20
C LEU A 105 -14.72 -10.73 3.75
N LEU A 106 -14.26 -9.50 3.51
CA LEU A 106 -13.86 -9.03 2.19
C LEU A 106 -12.74 -9.91 1.59
N LEU A 107 -11.63 -10.09 2.32
CA LEU A 107 -10.50 -10.88 1.82
C LEU A 107 -10.87 -12.36 1.65
N THR A 108 -11.65 -12.95 2.56
CA THR A 108 -12.15 -14.32 2.41
C THR A 108 -13.05 -14.45 1.18
N LEU A 109 -13.95 -13.51 0.93
CA LEU A 109 -14.79 -13.52 -0.26
C LEU A 109 -13.96 -13.44 -1.54
N LEU A 110 -12.96 -12.55 -1.58
CA LEU A 110 -12.06 -12.44 -2.74
C LEU A 110 -11.26 -13.73 -2.96
N LEU A 111 -10.79 -14.40 -1.89
CA LEU A 111 -10.14 -15.70 -2.00
C LEU A 111 -11.05 -16.77 -2.59
N VAL A 112 -12.30 -16.85 -2.12
CA VAL A 112 -13.30 -17.79 -2.66
C VAL A 112 -13.58 -17.49 -4.14
N LEU A 113 -13.81 -16.21 -4.49
CA LEU A 113 -14.05 -15.80 -5.87
C LEU A 113 -12.86 -16.12 -6.78
N PHE A 114 -11.63 -15.93 -6.31
CA PHE A 114 -10.44 -16.25 -7.08
C PHE A 114 -10.39 -17.72 -7.51
N PHE A 115 -10.78 -18.67 -6.66
CA PHE A 115 -10.81 -20.09 -7.04
C PHE A 115 -11.95 -20.45 -8.00
N GLN A 116 -12.96 -19.59 -8.14
CA GLN A 116 -14.09 -19.80 -9.05
C GLN A 116 -13.85 -19.18 -10.45
N VAL A 117 -13.06 -18.11 -10.52
CA VAL A 117 -12.89 -17.29 -11.72
C VAL A 117 -12.07 -17.93 -12.86
N PRO A 118 -10.93 -18.61 -12.65
CA PRO A 118 -10.08 -19.11 -13.74
C PRO A 118 -10.65 -20.32 -14.51
N GLY A 119 -11.96 -20.48 -14.59
CA GLY A 119 -12.62 -21.38 -15.55
C GLY A 119 -12.38 -22.87 -15.28
N ASN A 120 -12.63 -23.32 -14.06
CA ASN A 120 -12.42 -24.71 -13.59
C ASN A 120 -10.95 -25.18 -13.63
N VAL A 121 -9.99 -24.27 -13.73
CA VAL A 121 -8.57 -24.64 -13.65
C VAL A 121 -8.08 -24.61 -12.22
N TYR A 122 -7.29 -25.63 -11.87
CA TYR A 122 -6.69 -25.76 -10.55
C TYR A 122 -5.50 -24.79 -10.39
N VAL A 123 -5.63 -23.83 -9.47
CA VAL A 123 -4.50 -23.07 -8.92
C VAL A 123 -4.19 -23.64 -7.53
N PRO A 124 -2.95 -24.06 -7.24
CA PRO A 124 -2.65 -24.64 -5.95
C PRO A 124 -2.79 -23.61 -4.84
N LEU A 125 -3.39 -24.00 -3.70
CA LEU A 125 -3.61 -23.12 -2.54
C LEU A 125 -2.33 -22.42 -2.08
N TRP A 126 -1.19 -23.10 -2.13
CA TRP A 126 0.08 -22.54 -1.69
C TRP A 126 0.56 -21.37 -2.58
N ALA A 127 0.07 -21.23 -3.81
CA ALA A 127 0.41 -20.09 -4.68
C ALA A 127 -0.13 -18.75 -4.13
N LEU A 128 -1.07 -18.79 -3.18
CA LEU A 128 -1.66 -17.63 -2.51
C LEU A 128 -1.24 -17.53 -1.03
N TRP A 129 -0.11 -18.13 -0.64
CA TRP A 129 0.36 -18.16 0.75
C TRP A 129 0.42 -16.77 1.40
N ASP A 130 0.81 -15.74 0.65
CA ASP A 130 0.90 -14.34 1.08
C ASP A 130 -0.46 -13.77 1.48
N LYS A 131 -1.53 -14.12 0.75
CA LYS A 131 -2.92 -13.75 1.06
C LYS A 131 -3.43 -14.38 2.34
N PHE A 132 -3.09 -15.64 2.58
CA PHE A 132 -3.46 -16.32 3.83
C PHE A 132 -2.73 -15.69 5.02
N ILE A 133 -1.47 -15.30 4.85
CA ILE A 133 -0.75 -14.53 5.88
C ILE A 133 -1.43 -13.19 6.13
N ALA A 134 -1.80 -12.45 5.08
CA ALA A 134 -2.53 -11.18 5.22
C ALA A 134 -3.84 -11.35 6.01
N LEU A 135 -4.60 -12.41 5.70
CA LEU A 135 -5.84 -12.76 6.40
C LEU A 135 -5.61 -12.98 7.90
N LEU A 136 -4.57 -13.73 8.27
CA LEU A 136 -4.20 -13.98 9.66
C LEU A 136 -3.73 -12.70 10.37
N LEU A 137 -3.08 -11.79 9.66
CA LEU A 137 -2.53 -10.55 10.21
C LEU A 137 -3.59 -9.46 10.47
N ILE A 138 -4.82 -9.58 9.97
CA ILE A 138 -5.88 -8.57 10.15
C ILE A 138 -6.13 -8.24 11.63
N TYR A 139 -6.32 -9.25 12.48
CA TYR A 139 -6.61 -9.02 13.90
C TYR A 139 -5.42 -8.44 14.68
N PRO A 140 -4.19 -8.99 14.55
CA PRO A 140 -2.99 -8.36 15.11
C PRO A 140 -2.81 -6.90 14.69
N THR A 141 -3.09 -6.60 13.41
CA THR A 141 -3.02 -5.23 12.87
C THR A 141 -4.00 -4.31 13.58
N VAL A 142 -5.28 -4.70 13.71
CA VAL A 142 -6.29 -3.89 14.39
C VAL A 142 -5.95 -3.68 15.88
N TYR A 143 -5.37 -4.67 16.54
CA TYR A 143 -4.85 -4.52 17.89
C TYR A 143 -3.74 -3.47 17.96
N LEU A 144 -2.76 -3.52 17.05
CA LEU A 144 -1.69 -2.53 16.98
C LEU A 144 -2.19 -1.14 16.64
N ILE A 145 -3.19 -1.01 15.77
CA ILE A 145 -3.85 0.27 15.46
C ILE A 145 -4.49 0.85 16.73
N LYS A 146 -5.24 0.05 17.49
CA LYS A 146 -5.86 0.48 18.76
C LYS A 146 -4.81 0.99 19.75
N LYS A 147 -3.65 0.34 19.82
CA LYS A 147 -2.54 0.71 20.70
C LYS A 147 -1.78 1.95 20.23
N SER A 148 -1.61 2.10 18.91
CA SER A 148 -0.68 3.08 18.32
C SER A 148 -1.34 4.40 17.93
N PHE A 149 -2.63 4.34 17.55
CA PHE A 149 -3.45 5.48 17.14
C PHE A 149 -4.52 5.73 18.21
N THR A 150 -4.09 6.37 19.31
CA THR A 150 -4.96 6.71 20.45
C THR A 150 -5.44 8.16 20.36
N SER A 151 -6.53 8.50 21.04
CA SER A 151 -7.02 9.89 21.13
C SER A 151 -6.01 10.87 21.74
N LYS A 152 -5.01 10.36 22.47
CA LYS A 152 -3.92 11.16 23.07
C LYS A 152 -2.79 11.49 22.11
N GLY A 153 -2.78 10.97 20.89
CA GLY A 153 -1.66 11.10 19.98
C GLY A 153 -1.18 9.77 19.40
N ILE A 154 -0.36 9.89 18.35
CA ILE A 154 0.47 8.79 17.85
C ILE A 154 1.48 8.42 18.95
N GLY A 155 1.34 7.22 19.52
CA GLY A 155 2.28 6.68 20.52
C GLY A 155 2.17 7.30 21.92
N GLY A 156 0.94 7.53 22.41
CA GLY A 156 0.57 8.33 23.59
C GLY A 156 1.30 8.14 24.94
N ASP A 157 2.20 7.17 25.09
CA ASP A 157 3.08 7.02 26.27
C ASP A 157 4.59 7.03 25.94
N ALA A 158 4.99 6.86 24.68
CA ALA A 158 6.39 6.71 24.27
C ALA A 158 7.12 8.05 24.01
N ASN A 159 6.43 9.19 24.09
CA ASN A 159 6.96 10.51 23.72
C ASN A 159 7.67 11.28 24.86
N LYS A 160 7.91 10.68 26.03
CA LYS A 160 8.53 11.37 27.16
C LYS A 160 10.07 11.55 27.10
N GLY A 161 10.76 11.21 26.00
CA GLY A 161 12.23 11.37 26.03
C GLY A 161 13.06 11.05 24.79
N PHE A 162 12.72 11.55 23.60
CA PHE A 162 13.67 11.49 22.47
C PHE A 162 13.81 12.83 21.73
N PRO A 163 14.99 13.49 21.80
CA PRO A 163 15.27 14.71 21.07
C PRO A 163 15.75 14.43 19.63
N ARG A 164 15.32 15.30 18.70
CA ARG A 164 16.02 15.73 17.47
C ARG A 164 16.54 14.69 16.44
N LEU A 165 16.12 13.42 16.47
CA LEU A 165 16.44 12.47 15.38
C LEU A 165 15.50 12.59 14.14
N GLN A 166 14.64 13.61 14.08
CA GLN A 166 13.59 13.77 13.06
C GLN A 166 14.10 14.25 11.68
N ILE A 167 15.34 14.75 11.57
CA ILE A 167 15.85 15.37 10.33
C ILE A 167 16.67 14.37 9.48
N ILE A 168 17.25 13.33 10.08
CA ILE A 168 18.19 12.44 9.39
C ILE A 168 17.46 11.41 8.50
N THR A 169 16.24 11.00 8.85
CA THR A 169 15.53 9.92 8.13
C THR A 169 15.03 10.30 6.73
N PRO A 170 14.42 11.50 6.51
CA PRO A 170 13.99 11.91 5.17
C PRO A 170 15.15 12.02 4.18
N LEU A 171 16.33 12.46 4.65
CA LEU A 171 17.54 12.58 3.83
C LEU A 171 18.05 11.22 3.33
N VAL A 172 17.96 10.17 4.15
CA VAL A 172 18.36 8.82 3.75
C VAL A 172 17.38 8.24 2.72
N VAL A 173 16.07 8.42 2.89
CA VAL A 173 15.06 7.95 1.93
C VAL A 173 15.17 8.69 0.60
N VAL A 174 15.34 10.01 0.62
CA VAL A 174 15.59 10.83 -0.58
C VAL A 174 16.89 10.41 -1.26
N GLY A 175 17.96 10.17 -0.50
CA GLY A 175 19.23 9.68 -1.04
C GLY A 175 19.11 8.33 -1.76
N LEU A 176 18.30 7.41 -1.24
CA LEU A 176 18.07 6.09 -1.85
C LEU A 176 17.20 6.18 -3.11
N ILE A 177 16.19 7.04 -3.14
CA ILE A 177 15.38 7.31 -4.34
C ILE A 177 16.25 7.92 -5.44
N VAL A 178 17.10 8.90 -5.08
CA VAL A 178 18.04 9.52 -6.01
C VAL A 178 19.04 8.49 -6.55
N ALA A 179 19.57 7.60 -5.70
CA ALA A 179 20.48 6.54 -6.13
C ALA A 179 19.82 5.54 -7.09
N ALA A 180 18.58 5.11 -6.81
CA ALA A 180 17.83 4.21 -7.69
C ALA A 180 17.51 4.85 -9.04
N LEU A 181 17.16 6.14 -9.06
CA LEU A 181 16.94 6.90 -10.30
C LEU A 181 18.24 7.10 -11.08
N LEU A 182 19.38 7.32 -10.41
CA LEU A 182 20.70 7.43 -11.02
C LEU A 182 21.12 6.13 -11.71
N ILE A 183 20.96 4.98 -11.05
CA ILE A 183 21.29 3.66 -11.61
C ILE A 183 20.50 3.41 -12.90
N ARG A 184 19.22 3.77 -12.93
CA ARG A 184 18.36 3.66 -14.12
C ARG A 184 18.76 4.64 -15.21
N SER A 185 19.12 5.87 -14.86
CA SER A 185 19.57 6.88 -15.84
C SER A 185 20.87 6.53 -16.54
N LEU A 186 21.68 5.65 -15.94
CA LEU A 186 22.96 5.18 -16.48
C LEU A 186 22.82 3.97 -17.42
N GLY A 187 21.60 3.47 -17.68
CA GLY A 187 21.37 2.38 -18.65
C GLY A 187 21.89 1.01 -18.19
N LEU A 188 22.09 0.82 -16.87
CA LEU A 188 22.59 -0.42 -16.27
C LEU A 188 21.53 -1.54 -16.18
N ASP A 189 20.32 -1.28 -16.69
CA ASP A 189 19.14 -2.13 -16.66
C ASP A 189 19.07 -3.15 -17.81
N ASN A 190 19.82 -2.95 -18.90
CA ASN A 190 19.75 -3.83 -20.08
C ASN A 190 20.60 -5.12 -20.02
N GLY A 191 21.29 -5.38 -18.91
CA GLY A 191 22.12 -6.58 -18.68
C GLY A 191 21.60 -7.56 -17.62
N LEU A 192 20.33 -7.43 -17.20
CA LEU A 192 19.79 -8.05 -15.98
C LEU A 192 19.76 -9.60 -15.96
N MET A 193 19.92 -10.28 -17.10
CA MET A 193 20.00 -11.76 -17.13
C MET A 193 21.40 -12.31 -16.81
N GLU A 194 22.46 -11.52 -16.94
CA GLU A 194 23.83 -11.92 -16.55
C GLU A 194 24.23 -11.41 -15.15
N PHE A 195 23.41 -10.54 -14.54
CA PHE A 195 23.70 -9.86 -13.27
C PHE A 195 22.95 -10.40 -12.04
N ILE A 196 22.40 -11.61 -12.14
CA ILE A 196 21.79 -12.35 -11.02
C ILE A 196 22.72 -12.44 -9.76
N PRO A 197 24.07 -12.44 -9.86
CA PRO A 197 24.92 -12.51 -8.66
C PRO A 197 25.06 -11.21 -7.85
N GLN A 198 24.67 -10.03 -8.38
CA GLN A 198 24.89 -8.74 -7.69
C GLN A 198 23.63 -8.07 -7.15
N ILE A 199 22.45 -8.59 -7.49
CA ILE A 199 21.18 -8.28 -6.82
C ILE A 199 21.31 -8.31 -5.27
N PRO A 200 22.06 -9.24 -4.65
CA PRO A 200 22.20 -9.27 -3.20
C PRO A 200 22.82 -8.00 -2.59
N LEU A 201 23.71 -7.29 -3.29
CA LEU A 201 24.49 -6.18 -2.70
C LEU A 201 23.72 -4.84 -2.66
N ILE A 202 22.94 -4.56 -3.70
CA ILE A 202 22.09 -3.37 -3.76
C ILE A 202 20.87 -3.57 -2.86
N TYR A 203 20.27 -4.78 -2.89
CA TYR A 203 19.23 -5.15 -1.94
C TYR A 203 19.75 -5.13 -0.50
N SER A 204 20.96 -5.62 -0.21
CA SER A 204 21.50 -5.57 1.15
C SER A 204 21.74 -4.15 1.65
N SER A 205 22.09 -3.21 0.77
CA SER A 205 22.33 -1.81 1.14
C SER A 205 21.02 -1.06 1.43
N ILE A 206 20.00 -1.28 0.59
CA ILE A 206 18.65 -0.77 0.81
C ILE A 206 18.04 -1.45 2.04
N LEU A 207 18.11 -2.78 2.16
CA LEU A 207 17.67 -3.52 3.33
C LEU A 207 18.39 -3.09 4.58
N LEU A 208 19.69 -2.80 4.56
CA LEU A 208 20.44 -2.34 5.74
C LEU A 208 20.02 -0.91 6.15
N ALA A 209 19.83 -0.01 5.19
CA ALA A 209 19.35 1.34 5.47
C ALA A 209 17.90 1.36 5.97
N LEU A 210 17.03 0.54 5.36
CA LEU A 210 15.70 0.25 5.87
C LEU A 210 15.83 -0.39 7.26
N TYR A 211 16.66 -1.39 7.47
CA TYR A 211 16.82 -2.05 8.77
C TYR A 211 17.30 -1.11 9.88
N LEU A 212 18.25 -0.20 9.59
CA LEU A 212 18.76 0.78 10.55
C LEU A 212 17.73 1.88 10.87
N SER A 213 16.98 2.35 9.87
CA SER A 213 15.89 3.31 10.08
C SER A 213 14.66 2.65 10.72
N ALA A 214 14.35 1.42 10.31
CA ALA A 214 13.36 0.54 10.91
C ALA A 214 13.73 0.31 12.36
N ALA A 215 14.98 0.02 12.73
CA ALA A 215 15.37 -0.19 14.12
C ALA A 215 15.07 1.03 15.02
N VAL A 216 15.19 2.26 14.49
CA VAL A 216 14.84 3.50 15.19
C VAL A 216 13.31 3.67 15.30
N TYR A 217 12.54 3.23 14.29
CA TYR A 217 11.08 3.32 14.26
C TYR A 217 10.34 2.08 14.82
N LEU A 218 10.98 0.90 14.86
CA LEU A 218 10.46 -0.41 15.28
C LEU A 218 10.06 -0.37 16.75
N LEU A 219 10.73 0.49 17.51
CA LEU A 219 10.42 0.76 18.91
C LEU A 219 9.06 1.47 19.08
N ARG A 220 8.43 1.94 18.00
CA ARG A 220 7.08 2.52 18.02
C ARG A 220 6.13 1.58 17.29
N GLY A 221 5.16 1.03 18.01
CA GLY A 221 4.11 0.15 17.44
C GLY A 221 3.36 0.73 16.23
N VAL A 222 3.48 2.04 15.98
CA VAL A 222 2.98 2.77 14.82
C VAL A 222 3.63 2.28 13.52
N PHE A 223 4.96 2.07 13.49
CA PHE A 223 5.64 1.59 12.29
C PHE A 223 5.08 0.25 11.87
N LEU A 224 5.02 -0.69 12.81
CA LEU A 224 4.48 -2.02 12.56
C LEU A 224 2.99 -1.97 12.18
N ALA A 225 2.20 -1.09 12.79
CA ALA A 225 0.81 -0.89 12.42
C ALA A 225 0.66 -0.42 10.96
N VAL A 226 1.45 0.57 10.54
CA VAL A 226 1.41 1.10 9.16
C VAL A 226 1.94 0.07 8.16
N LEU A 227 2.99 -0.67 8.51
CA LEU A 227 3.52 -1.75 7.67
C LEU A 227 2.48 -2.84 7.42
N LEU A 228 1.83 -3.32 8.48
CA LEU A 228 0.82 -4.36 8.35
C LEU A 228 -0.43 -3.86 7.64
N LEU A 229 -0.86 -2.62 7.88
CA LEU A 229 -1.92 -1.97 7.11
C LEU A 229 -1.60 -1.96 5.62
N SER A 230 -0.40 -1.48 5.28
CA SER A 230 0.07 -1.39 3.91
C SER A 230 0.13 -2.76 3.23
N PHE A 231 0.72 -3.74 3.91
CA PHE A 231 0.79 -5.11 3.41
C PHE A 231 -0.61 -5.70 3.15
N ILE A 232 -1.51 -5.65 4.14
CA ILE A 232 -2.87 -6.19 3.96
C ILE A 232 -3.64 -5.46 2.84
N GLY A 233 -3.47 -4.14 2.73
CA GLY A 233 -4.06 -3.34 1.66
C GLY A 233 -3.62 -3.81 0.27
N LEU A 234 -2.30 -3.95 0.08
CA LEU A 234 -1.71 -4.42 -1.18
C LEU A 234 -2.08 -5.86 -1.52
N GLU A 235 -2.29 -6.71 -0.50
CA GLU A 235 -2.74 -8.09 -0.72
C GLU A 235 -4.21 -8.15 -1.16
N ILE A 236 -5.07 -7.25 -0.65
CA ILE A 236 -6.47 -7.11 -1.09
C ILE A 236 -6.54 -6.49 -2.49
N ASP A 237 -5.77 -5.43 -2.76
CA ASP A 237 -5.57 -4.85 -4.11
C ASP A 237 -5.23 -5.96 -5.10
N CYS A 238 -4.20 -6.74 -4.77
CA CYS A 238 -3.75 -7.83 -5.62
C CYS A 238 -4.84 -8.87 -5.84
N MET A 239 -5.63 -9.22 -4.83
CA MET A 239 -6.69 -10.21 -5.02
C MET A 239 -7.74 -9.75 -6.02
N VAL A 240 -8.10 -8.46 -5.99
CA VAL A 240 -8.98 -7.90 -7.01
C VAL A 240 -8.29 -7.91 -8.37
N GLY A 241 -7.01 -7.52 -8.45
CA GLY A 241 -6.22 -7.61 -9.68
C GLY A 241 -6.15 -9.03 -10.25
N ASN A 242 -5.95 -10.02 -9.39
CA ASN A 242 -5.89 -11.44 -9.75
C ASN A 242 -7.25 -11.95 -10.25
N ILE A 243 -8.36 -11.53 -9.65
CA ILE A 243 -9.70 -11.87 -10.13
C ILE A 243 -9.93 -11.26 -11.51
N LEU A 244 -9.59 -9.98 -11.71
CA LEU A 244 -9.73 -9.34 -13.01
C LEU A 244 -8.83 -10.01 -14.06
N PHE A 245 -7.59 -10.32 -13.72
CA PHE A 245 -6.67 -11.03 -14.60
C PHE A 245 -7.16 -12.45 -14.92
N GLY A 246 -7.68 -13.18 -13.94
CA GLY A 246 -8.29 -14.49 -14.16
C GLY A 246 -9.58 -14.42 -14.99
N ALA A 247 -10.37 -13.35 -14.87
CA ALA A 247 -11.61 -13.21 -15.61
C ALA A 247 -11.38 -12.81 -17.08
N TYR A 248 -10.38 -11.97 -17.33
CA TYR A 248 -10.22 -11.32 -18.62
C TYR A 248 -8.86 -11.52 -19.29
N GLY A 249 -7.83 -11.95 -18.56
CA GLY A 249 -6.48 -12.13 -19.07
C GLY A 249 -6.42 -13.08 -20.26
N TYR A 250 -7.28 -14.09 -20.30
CA TYR A 250 -7.43 -15.00 -21.45
C TYR A 250 -7.73 -14.25 -22.75
N SER A 251 -8.71 -13.33 -22.68
CA SER A 251 -9.16 -12.56 -23.85
C SER A 251 -8.14 -11.50 -24.26
N ILE A 252 -7.48 -10.86 -23.29
CA ILE A 252 -6.52 -9.77 -23.54
C ILE A 252 -5.22 -10.31 -24.13
N TYR A 253 -4.71 -11.42 -23.60
CA TYR A 253 -3.38 -11.94 -23.93
C TYR A 253 -3.42 -13.16 -24.86
N ALA A 254 -4.60 -13.54 -25.36
CA ALA A 254 -4.81 -14.75 -26.17
C ALA A 254 -4.24 -16.02 -25.48
N MET A 255 -4.41 -16.09 -24.16
CA MET A 255 -3.97 -17.22 -23.32
C MET A 255 -5.14 -18.17 -23.03
N THR A 256 -4.83 -19.45 -22.87
CA THR A 256 -5.77 -20.45 -22.36
C THR A 256 -5.95 -20.38 -20.85
N ALA A 257 -7.08 -20.91 -20.35
CA ALA A 257 -7.37 -21.13 -18.93
C ALA A 257 -6.16 -21.65 -18.14
N GLN A 258 -5.56 -22.71 -18.68
CA GLN A 258 -4.41 -23.37 -18.07
C GLN A 258 -3.17 -22.47 -18.03
N GLN A 259 -2.87 -21.76 -19.12
CA GLN A 259 -1.68 -20.89 -19.17
C GLN A 259 -1.72 -19.77 -18.12
N VAL A 260 -2.88 -19.15 -17.86
CA VAL A 260 -2.97 -18.14 -16.79
C VAL A 260 -2.82 -18.78 -15.42
N ALA A 261 -3.41 -19.95 -15.17
CA ALA A 261 -3.22 -20.68 -13.92
C ALA A 261 -1.73 -21.03 -13.69
N ASP A 262 -1.04 -21.46 -14.74
CA ASP A 262 0.37 -21.82 -14.70
C ASP A 262 1.28 -20.63 -14.37
N LEU A 263 0.86 -19.39 -14.64
CA LEU A 263 1.60 -18.18 -14.25
C LEU A 263 1.58 -17.97 -12.72
N TYR A 264 0.53 -18.35 -12.00
CA TYR A 264 0.47 -18.08 -10.55
C TYR A 264 1.55 -18.83 -9.75
N THR A 265 1.95 -20.01 -10.21
CA THR A 265 2.91 -20.88 -9.52
C THR A 265 4.33 -20.27 -9.45
N PRO A 266 4.98 -19.89 -10.57
CA PRO A 266 6.32 -19.28 -10.53
C PRO A 266 6.32 -17.89 -9.88
N PHE A 267 5.22 -17.15 -9.95
CA PHE A 267 5.13 -15.81 -9.36
C PHE A 267 4.76 -15.80 -7.87
N ALA A 268 4.35 -16.93 -7.29
CA ALA A 268 3.87 -16.99 -5.90
C ALA A 268 4.85 -16.40 -4.87
N ILE A 269 6.14 -16.67 -5.00
CA ILE A 269 7.16 -16.15 -4.07
C ILE A 269 7.51 -14.70 -4.41
N GLY A 270 7.75 -14.41 -5.70
CA GLY A 270 8.13 -13.08 -6.17
C GLY A 270 7.07 -12.04 -5.83
N ALA A 271 5.80 -12.35 -6.10
CA ALA A 271 4.69 -11.44 -5.88
C ALA A 271 4.48 -11.09 -4.39
N GLY A 272 4.63 -12.06 -3.49
CA GLY A 272 4.60 -11.80 -2.04
C GLY A 272 5.76 -10.92 -1.58
N ALA A 273 6.97 -11.15 -2.12
CA ALA A 273 8.14 -10.31 -1.83
C ALA A 273 7.98 -8.88 -2.36
N GLU A 274 7.49 -8.70 -3.58
CA GLU A 274 7.20 -7.39 -4.19
C GLU A 274 6.24 -6.56 -3.34
N ARG A 275 5.19 -7.20 -2.80
CA ARG A 275 4.20 -6.56 -1.92
C ARG A 275 4.79 -6.20 -0.58
N LEU A 276 5.61 -7.07 0.02
CA LEU A 276 6.29 -6.75 1.27
C LEU A 276 7.25 -5.55 1.11
N ILE A 277 8.01 -5.51 0.02
CA ILE A 277 8.93 -4.39 -0.27
C ILE A 277 8.13 -3.11 -0.52
N THR A 278 7.07 -3.18 -1.32
CA THR A 278 6.19 -2.02 -1.55
C THR A 278 5.55 -1.55 -0.24
N ALA A 279 5.15 -2.49 0.62
CA ALA A 279 4.56 -2.18 1.92
C ALA A 279 5.55 -1.43 2.83
N LEU A 280 6.82 -1.87 2.84
CA LEU A 280 7.90 -1.18 3.51
C LEU A 280 8.06 0.25 2.97
N ILE A 281 8.20 0.42 1.66
CA ILE A 281 8.36 1.76 1.05
C ILE A 281 7.19 2.67 1.40
N ALA A 282 5.96 2.17 1.29
CA ALA A 282 4.78 2.94 1.66
C ALA A 282 4.79 3.35 3.13
N THR A 283 5.28 2.48 4.02
CA THR A 283 5.46 2.79 5.44
C THR A 283 6.49 3.89 5.65
N TYR A 284 7.63 3.82 4.96
CA TYR A 284 8.68 4.84 5.04
C TYR A 284 8.26 6.21 4.56
N ILE A 285 7.38 6.26 3.57
CA ILE A 285 6.85 7.52 3.06
C ILE A 285 5.73 8.04 3.97
N THR A 286 4.84 7.15 4.43
CA THR A 286 3.66 7.53 5.23
C THR A 286 4.06 7.99 6.63
N LEU A 287 5.04 7.35 7.27
CA LEU A 287 5.32 7.62 8.68
C LEU A 287 5.86 9.04 8.95
N PRO A 288 6.82 9.59 8.17
CA PRO A 288 7.20 11.00 8.27
C PRO A 288 6.04 11.96 8.05
N LEU A 289 5.13 11.65 7.11
CA LEU A 289 3.93 12.44 6.88
C LEU A 289 3.03 12.44 8.11
N LEU A 290 2.82 11.28 8.74
CA LEU A 290 2.05 11.19 9.98
C LEU A 290 2.69 11.99 11.11
N VAL A 291 4.02 11.95 11.24
CA VAL A 291 4.74 12.77 12.23
C VAL A 291 4.58 14.26 11.95
N ALA A 292 4.65 14.69 10.69
CA ALA A 292 4.46 16.09 10.30
C ALA A 292 3.04 16.58 10.60
N LEU A 293 2.03 15.78 10.28
CA LEU A 293 0.62 16.04 10.59
C LEU A 293 0.37 16.10 12.10
N GLU A 294 0.93 15.17 12.87
CA GLU A 294 0.81 15.12 14.33
C GLU A 294 1.44 16.33 15.01
N SER A 295 2.53 16.85 14.43
CA SER A 295 3.27 18.01 14.92
C SER A 295 2.55 19.34 14.65
N ASN A 296 1.55 19.36 13.76
CA ASN A 296 0.78 20.55 13.43
C ASN A 296 -0.63 20.50 14.04
N PRO A 297 -0.93 21.28 15.10
CA PRO A 297 -2.24 21.28 15.76
C PRO A 297 -3.42 21.55 14.82
N ARG A 298 -3.21 22.32 13.73
CA ARG A 298 -4.25 22.64 12.74
C ARG A 298 -4.57 21.48 11.81
N LEU A 299 -3.67 20.51 11.70
CA LEU A 299 -3.79 19.36 10.80
C LEU A 299 -3.89 18.03 11.58
N ARG A 300 -3.58 18.00 12.87
CA ARG A 300 -3.60 16.81 13.71
C ARG A 300 -4.93 16.05 13.69
N TRP A 301 -6.05 16.76 13.50
CA TRP A 301 -7.36 16.13 13.33
C TRP A 301 -7.41 15.18 12.13
N LEU A 302 -6.51 15.30 11.13
CA LEU A 302 -6.29 14.39 10.00
C LEU A 302 -5.88 12.97 10.41
N ILE A 303 -5.42 12.78 11.64
CA ILE A 303 -4.98 11.47 12.13
C ILE A 303 -5.88 11.01 13.26
N HIS A 304 -6.25 11.92 14.16
CA HIS A 304 -7.06 11.58 15.32
C HIS A 304 -8.52 11.46 14.96
N ARG A 305 -9.09 10.34 15.39
CA ARG A 305 -10.50 10.03 15.28
C ARG A 305 -11.12 10.23 16.65
N GLU A 306 -12.21 10.97 16.70
CA GLU A 306 -13.13 10.97 17.85
C GLU A 306 -13.90 9.66 17.92
#